data_AF-A0A286CW24-F1
#
_entry.id   AF-A0A286CW24-F1
#
_cell.length_a   1.000
_cell.length_b   1.000
_cell.length_c   1.000
_cell.angle_alpha   90.00
_cell.angle_beta   90.00
_cell.angle_gamma   90.00
#
_symmetry.space_group_name_H-M   'P 1'
#
loop_
_entity.id
_entity.type
_entity.pdbx_description
1 polymer ?
#
loop_
_entity_poly.entity_id
_entity_poly.type
_entity_poly.pdbx_seq_one_letter_code
_entity_poly.pdbx_strand_id
1 'polypeptide(L)'
;MTRSIPLSFAVLALLSSCASSPVQRKRVDGFFIQNAVFAVPAYLSKLDALPEKDAAPNRTSMGLFAHRLAAGTGTIFAYRFYSPGRLLTVDDEAFEKVTIWFDQPLPVTGTTPISDSVVVVHTKGGSAWPQSACSGVMTSGSIQVSPNGDAFDVSISGDLIQAGSRNPQWCNQQYLEISFKATEISLASLTPWLGRAGDHPYAESHPR
;
A
#
# COMPACT_ATOMS: atom_id res chain seq x y z
N MET A 1 -27.46 -15.93 72.74
CA MET A 1 -28.04 -16.12 71.39
C MET A 1 -27.67 -14.91 70.54
N THR A 2 -27.44 -15.14 69.24
CA THR A 2 -27.22 -14.18 68.12
C THR A 2 -25.95 -13.31 68.17
N ARG A 3 -24.87 -13.67 67.43
CA ARG A 3 -24.54 -13.33 66.01
C ARG A 3 -24.26 -11.81 65.85
N SER A 4 -23.12 -11.30 65.37
CA SER A 4 -22.57 -11.44 64.01
C SER A 4 -21.27 -10.62 63.80
N ILE A 5 -20.30 -11.23 63.09
CA ILE A 5 -19.50 -10.74 61.94
C ILE A 5 -18.42 -9.63 62.13
N PRO A 6 -17.14 -9.91 61.79
CA PRO A 6 -16.07 -8.92 61.63
C PRO A 6 -16.13 -8.22 60.27
N LEU A 7 -15.95 -6.90 60.24
CA LEU A 7 -15.82 -6.14 58.99
C LEU A 7 -14.35 -6.16 58.53
N SER A 8 -14.06 -7.07 57.60
CA SER A 8 -12.83 -7.07 56.81
C SER A 8 -12.78 -5.83 55.90
N PHE A 9 -11.81 -4.96 56.10
CA PHE A 9 -11.44 -3.93 55.13
C PHE A 9 -10.66 -4.58 53.99
N ALA A 10 -11.37 -4.95 52.91
CA ALA A 10 -10.76 -5.27 51.62
C ALA A 10 -10.49 -3.95 50.88
N VAL A 11 -9.22 -3.55 50.81
CA VAL A 11 -8.78 -2.46 49.94
C VAL A 11 -8.82 -3.00 48.50
N LEU A 12 -9.82 -2.56 47.72
CA LEU A 12 -9.89 -2.80 46.28
C LEU A 12 -8.73 -2.04 45.61
N ALA A 13 -7.72 -2.77 45.16
CA ALA A 13 -6.76 -2.26 44.20
C ALA A 13 -7.47 -2.06 42.85
N LEU A 14 -7.75 -0.80 42.50
CA LEU A 14 -8.16 -0.39 41.17
C LEU A 14 -6.98 -0.66 40.20
N LEU A 15 -7.03 -1.79 39.51
CA LEU A 15 -6.25 -2.03 38.30
C LEU A 15 -6.73 -1.04 37.24
N SER A 16 -6.09 0.12 37.21
CA SER A 16 -6.17 1.05 36.08
C SER A 16 -5.52 0.35 34.88
N SER A 17 -6.32 -0.37 34.12
CA SER A 17 -5.95 -0.85 32.80
C SER A 17 -5.72 0.37 31.92
N CYS A 18 -4.46 0.81 31.86
CA CYS A 18 -3.96 1.61 30.75
C CYS A 18 -4.10 0.78 29.48
N ALA A 19 -5.30 0.79 28.88
CA ALA A 19 -5.49 0.43 27.50
C ALA A 19 -4.81 1.53 26.68
N SER A 20 -3.50 1.42 26.52
CA SER A 20 -2.77 2.16 25.52
C SER A 20 -3.25 1.64 24.18
N SER A 21 -4.31 2.26 23.63
CA SER A 21 -4.61 2.16 22.21
C SER A 21 -3.29 2.44 21.48
N PRO A 22 -2.75 1.48 20.70
CA PRO A 22 -1.50 1.74 20.00
C PRO A 22 -1.76 2.92 19.08
N VAL A 23 -1.14 4.06 19.39
CA VAL A 23 -1.11 5.20 18.48
C VAL A 23 -0.52 4.66 17.18
N GLN A 24 -1.37 4.51 16.15
CA GLN A 24 -0.90 4.10 14.84
C GLN A 24 0.17 5.10 14.42
N ARG A 25 1.38 4.60 14.15
CA ARG A 25 2.51 5.42 13.72
C ARG A 25 2.57 5.43 12.20
N LYS A 26 3.19 6.47 11.65
CA LYS A 26 3.61 6.47 10.24
C LYS A 26 4.38 5.19 9.96
N ARG A 27 4.08 4.54 8.84
CA ARG A 27 4.70 3.27 8.44
C ARG A 27 5.19 3.38 7.00
N VAL A 28 6.39 2.86 6.78
CA VAL A 28 7.01 2.73 5.46
C VAL A 28 7.48 1.30 5.32
N ASP A 29 6.99 0.61 4.30
CA ASP A 29 7.48 -0.72 3.92
C ASP A 29 8.07 -0.64 2.51
N GLY A 30 9.32 -1.09 2.37
CA GLY A 30 9.98 -1.26 1.09
C GLY A 30 10.45 -2.70 0.95
N PHE A 31 10.04 -3.36 -0.13
CA PHE A 31 10.32 -4.77 -0.32
C PHE A 31 10.53 -5.15 -1.79
N PHE A 32 11.15 -6.31 -2.00
CA PHE A 32 11.16 -6.97 -3.30
C PHE A 32 10.78 -8.44 -3.21
N ILE A 33 10.28 -8.99 -4.31
CA ILE A 33 9.87 -10.39 -4.45
C ILE A 33 10.31 -10.90 -5.81
N GLN A 34 10.97 -12.04 -5.83
CA GLN A 34 11.30 -12.77 -7.06
C GLN A 34 10.17 -13.71 -7.47
N ASN A 35 10.07 -14.01 -8.76
CA ASN A 35 9.03 -14.89 -9.32
C ASN A 35 7.61 -14.39 -9.00
N ALA A 36 7.42 -13.08 -9.16
CA ALA A 36 6.15 -12.41 -8.89
C ALA A 36 5.72 -11.53 -10.07
N VAL A 37 4.42 -11.35 -10.21
CA VAL A 37 3.76 -10.51 -11.21
C VAL A 37 2.59 -9.77 -10.58
N PHE A 38 2.08 -8.75 -11.26
CA PHE A 38 0.76 -8.21 -10.95
C PHE A 38 -0.30 -9.30 -11.10
N ALA A 39 -1.19 -9.43 -10.10
CA ALA A 39 -2.29 -10.40 -10.16
C ALA A 39 -3.26 -10.10 -11.32
N VAL A 40 -3.40 -8.83 -11.69
CA VAL A 40 -4.18 -8.38 -12.85
C VAL A 40 -3.37 -7.30 -13.59
N PRO A 41 -2.52 -7.66 -14.57
CA PRO A 41 -1.59 -6.72 -15.22
C PRO A 41 -2.26 -5.49 -15.87
N ALA A 42 -3.46 -5.66 -16.43
CA ALA A 42 -4.23 -4.58 -17.07
C ALA A 42 -5.34 -4.01 -16.16
N TYR A 43 -5.17 -4.04 -14.84
CA TYR A 43 -6.23 -3.66 -13.91
C TYR A 43 -6.71 -2.22 -14.11
N LEU A 44 -5.79 -1.25 -14.18
CA LEU A 44 -6.15 0.17 -14.31
C LEU A 44 -6.83 0.45 -15.66
N SER A 45 -6.35 -0.12 -16.76
CA SER A 45 -7.01 0.03 -18.08
C SER A 45 -8.43 -0.53 -18.09
N LYS A 46 -8.71 -1.60 -17.32
CA LYS A 46 -10.07 -2.12 -17.16
C LYS A 46 -10.96 -1.18 -16.34
N LEU A 47 -10.40 -0.42 -15.40
CA LEU A 47 -11.16 0.58 -14.66
C LEU A 47 -11.58 1.75 -15.55
N ASP A 48 -10.69 2.22 -16.43
CA ASP A 48 -10.98 3.31 -17.38
C ASP A 48 -12.09 2.96 -18.37
N ALA A 49 -12.23 1.67 -18.70
CA ALA A 49 -13.27 1.18 -19.61
C ALA A 49 -14.68 1.15 -18.98
N LEU A 50 -14.83 1.36 -17.66
CA LEU A 50 -16.13 1.33 -17.00
C LEU A 50 -16.78 2.73 -16.99
N PRO A 51 -18.06 2.87 -17.37
CA PRO A 51 -18.78 4.12 -17.20
C PRO A 51 -18.79 4.55 -15.74
N GLU A 52 -18.56 5.84 -15.46
CA GLU A 52 -18.40 6.38 -14.10
C GLU A 52 -19.56 6.01 -13.15
N LYS A 53 -20.80 6.03 -13.67
CA LYS A 53 -22.03 5.64 -12.94
C LYS A 53 -22.05 4.19 -12.45
N ASP A 54 -21.40 3.28 -13.19
CA ASP A 54 -21.37 1.84 -12.91
C ASP A 54 -20.13 1.48 -12.07
N ALA A 55 -19.10 2.31 -12.22
CA ALA A 55 -17.85 2.22 -11.52
C ALA A 55 -18.04 2.66 -10.05
N ALA A 56 -18.50 3.89 -9.80
CA ALA A 56 -18.55 4.56 -8.48
C ALA A 56 -19.11 3.74 -7.30
N PRO A 57 -20.24 3.00 -7.43
CA PRO A 57 -20.79 2.21 -6.32
C PRO A 57 -20.09 0.86 -6.11
N ASN A 58 -19.28 0.41 -7.08
CA ASN A 58 -18.70 -0.93 -7.04
C ASN A 58 -17.40 -0.94 -6.21
N ARG A 59 -17.46 -1.59 -5.04
CA ARG A 59 -16.32 -1.77 -4.14
C ARG A 59 -15.23 -2.70 -4.68
N THR A 60 -15.47 -3.39 -5.81
CA THR A 60 -14.49 -4.27 -6.46
C THR A 60 -13.63 -3.54 -7.51
N SER A 61 -13.90 -2.26 -7.75
CA SER A 61 -13.24 -1.46 -8.78
C SER A 61 -12.54 -0.25 -8.17
N MET A 62 -11.47 -0.51 -7.40
CA MET A 62 -10.64 0.52 -6.75
C MET A 62 -9.21 0.41 -7.25
N GLY A 63 -8.59 1.53 -7.62
CA GLY A 63 -7.24 1.53 -8.19
C GLY A 63 -6.17 0.91 -7.28
N LEU A 64 -6.39 0.92 -5.96
CA LEU A 64 -5.51 0.24 -5.00
C LEU A 64 -5.33 -1.27 -5.27
N PHE A 65 -6.32 -1.92 -5.89
CA PHE A 65 -6.26 -3.35 -6.24
C PHE A 65 -5.29 -3.63 -7.40
N ALA A 66 -4.84 -2.60 -8.12
CA ALA A 66 -3.77 -2.72 -9.13
C ALA A 66 -2.43 -3.15 -8.51
N HIS A 67 -2.26 -3.02 -7.20
CA HIS A 67 -1.04 -3.41 -6.50
C HIS A 67 -1.03 -4.86 -6.01
N ARG A 68 -2.08 -5.64 -6.29
CA ARG A 68 -2.15 -7.05 -5.90
C ARG A 68 -1.13 -7.88 -6.67
N LEU A 69 -0.51 -8.83 -5.99
CA LEU A 69 0.59 -9.64 -6.52
C LEU A 69 0.20 -11.11 -6.57
N ALA A 70 0.78 -11.84 -7.52
CA ALA A 70 0.65 -13.29 -7.67
C ALA A 70 1.99 -13.91 -8.05
N ALA A 71 2.07 -15.25 -8.00
CA ALA A 71 3.22 -15.98 -8.50
C ALA A 71 3.36 -15.79 -10.03
N GLY A 72 4.59 -15.66 -10.51
CA GLY A 72 4.89 -15.48 -11.93
C GLY A 72 6.39 -15.49 -12.21
N THR A 73 6.82 -14.86 -13.29
CA THR A 73 8.22 -14.99 -13.81
C THR A 73 9.07 -13.73 -13.69
N GLY A 74 8.57 -12.67 -13.05
CA GLY A 74 9.27 -11.39 -12.94
C GLY A 74 9.77 -11.07 -11.54
N THR A 75 10.28 -9.84 -11.38
CA THR A 75 10.68 -9.27 -10.09
C THR A 75 9.79 -8.10 -9.74
N ILE A 76 9.31 -8.06 -8.50
CA ILE A 76 8.57 -6.92 -7.96
C ILE A 76 9.47 -6.13 -7.02
N PHE A 77 9.50 -4.81 -7.16
CA PHE A 77 9.92 -3.88 -6.11
C PHE A 77 8.72 -3.05 -5.70
N ALA A 78 8.55 -2.81 -4.42
CA ALA A 78 7.35 -2.16 -3.91
C ALA A 78 7.64 -1.25 -2.73
N TYR A 79 7.00 -0.08 -2.78
CA TYR A 79 6.95 0.91 -1.72
C TYR A 79 5.52 1.02 -1.21
N ARG A 80 5.36 1.03 0.12
CA ARG A 80 4.08 1.23 0.80
C ARG A 80 4.30 2.26 1.89
N PHE A 81 3.50 3.32 1.87
CA PHE A 81 3.51 4.36 2.87
C PHE A 81 2.13 4.53 3.46
N TYR A 82 2.07 4.63 4.78
CA TYR A 82 0.86 4.97 5.51
C TYR A 82 1.13 6.10 6.50
N SER A 83 0.21 7.06 6.55
CA SER A 83 0.15 8.13 7.53
C SER A 83 -1.14 8.02 8.31
N PRO A 84 -1.11 7.98 9.66
CA PRO A 84 -2.29 7.93 10.52
C PRO A 84 -3.04 9.28 10.62
N GLY A 85 -2.65 10.28 9.81
CA GLY A 85 -3.17 11.64 9.93
C GLY A 85 -2.74 12.32 11.24
N ARG A 86 -3.58 13.25 11.73
CA ARG A 86 -3.41 13.90 13.04
C ARG A 86 -4.36 13.25 14.06
N LEU A 87 -3.92 13.17 15.32
CA LEU A 87 -4.66 12.51 16.41
C LEU A 87 -6.09 13.03 16.65
N LEU A 88 -6.43 14.24 16.18
CA LEU A 88 -7.73 14.89 16.40
C LEU A 88 -8.62 14.93 15.13
N THR A 89 -8.18 14.31 14.05
CA THR A 89 -8.87 14.32 12.75
C THR A 89 -9.01 12.89 12.25
N VAL A 90 -10.22 12.34 12.33
CA VAL A 90 -10.52 10.92 12.10
C VAL A 90 -10.38 10.50 10.62
N ASP A 91 -10.32 11.46 9.68
CA ASP A 91 -10.34 11.19 8.24
C ASP A 91 -9.04 11.60 7.49
N ASP A 92 -7.98 11.94 8.22
CA ASP A 92 -6.71 12.42 7.64
C ASP A 92 -5.72 11.27 7.34
N GLU A 93 -6.16 10.03 7.49
CA GLU A 93 -5.32 8.86 7.18
C GLU A 93 -5.08 8.79 5.68
N ALA A 94 -3.83 8.57 5.29
CA ALA A 94 -3.42 8.54 3.90
C ALA A 94 -2.53 7.34 3.62
N PHE A 95 -2.60 6.83 2.40
CA PHE A 95 -1.70 5.82 1.89
C PHE A 95 -1.12 6.21 0.54
N GLU A 96 0.06 5.66 0.26
CA GLU A 96 0.70 5.73 -1.04
C GLU A 96 1.36 4.39 -1.34
N LYS A 97 1.13 3.85 -2.53
CA LYS A 97 1.68 2.59 -2.99
C LYS A 97 2.36 2.80 -4.33
N VAL A 98 3.55 2.23 -4.47
CA VAL A 98 4.20 2.03 -5.76
C VAL A 98 4.55 0.58 -5.92
N THR A 99 4.21 -0.02 -7.05
CA THR A 99 4.69 -1.34 -7.43
C THR A 99 5.39 -1.23 -8.78
N ILE A 100 6.64 -1.68 -8.82
CA ILE A 100 7.48 -1.79 -9.99
C ILE A 100 7.56 -3.26 -10.33
N TRP A 101 7.27 -3.62 -11.57
CA TRP A 101 7.42 -4.98 -12.08
C TRP A 101 8.44 -4.98 -13.21
N PHE A 102 9.44 -5.84 -13.07
CA PHE A 102 10.39 -6.19 -14.12
C PHE A 102 10.02 -7.56 -14.67
N ASP A 103 9.97 -7.70 -15.99
CA ASP A 103 9.66 -8.98 -16.64
C ASP A 103 10.77 -10.04 -16.47
N GLN A 104 11.98 -9.61 -16.11
CA GLN A 104 13.11 -10.48 -15.79
C GLN A 104 13.24 -10.75 -14.27
N PRO A 105 13.69 -11.95 -13.87
CA PRO A 105 14.22 -12.20 -12.54
C PRO A 105 15.52 -11.40 -12.31
N LEU A 106 15.86 -11.12 -11.04
CA LEU A 106 17.13 -10.48 -10.63
C LEU A 106 18.37 -11.13 -11.30
N PRO A 107 19.47 -10.40 -11.56
CA PRO A 107 19.80 -9.07 -11.03
C PRO A 107 19.30 -7.92 -11.90
N VAL A 108 18.35 -7.16 -11.37
CA VAL A 108 18.04 -5.81 -11.84
C VAL A 108 18.93 -4.86 -11.05
N THR A 109 20.06 -4.48 -11.63
CA THR A 109 20.96 -3.47 -11.04
C THR A 109 21.33 -2.44 -12.10
N GLY A 110 21.46 -1.18 -11.69
CA GLY A 110 21.73 -0.06 -12.59
C GLY A 110 20.47 0.77 -12.90
N THR A 111 20.57 1.58 -13.95
CA THR A 111 19.47 2.41 -14.45
C THR A 111 18.70 1.64 -15.51
N THR A 112 17.38 1.51 -15.34
CA THR A 112 16.50 0.87 -16.32
C THR A 112 15.40 1.85 -16.73
N PRO A 113 15.21 2.10 -18.04
CA PRO A 113 14.11 2.96 -18.50
C PRO A 113 12.75 2.28 -18.33
N ILE A 114 11.71 3.09 -18.14
CA ILE A 114 10.32 2.62 -18.22
C ILE A 114 10.04 2.09 -19.64
N SER A 115 9.45 0.91 -19.74
CA SER A 115 9.16 0.21 -20.99
C SER A 115 8.10 -0.88 -20.77
N ASP A 116 7.71 -1.62 -21.80
CA ASP A 116 6.76 -2.74 -21.67
C ASP A 116 7.26 -3.86 -20.73
N SER A 117 8.58 -4.00 -20.62
CA SER A 117 9.26 -4.94 -19.70
C SER A 117 9.40 -4.39 -18.27
N VAL A 118 9.04 -3.12 -18.04
CA VAL A 118 9.21 -2.41 -16.77
C VAL A 118 8.01 -1.53 -16.47
N VAL A 119 7.06 -2.08 -15.72
CA VAL A 119 5.79 -1.42 -15.43
C VAL A 119 5.82 -0.83 -14.02
N VAL A 120 5.47 0.45 -13.89
CA VAL A 120 5.29 1.10 -12.58
C VAL A 120 3.86 1.53 -12.42
N VAL A 121 3.22 1.01 -11.37
CA VAL A 121 1.89 1.40 -10.92
C VAL A 121 2.03 2.21 -9.65
N HIS A 122 1.33 3.34 -9.59
CA HIS A 122 1.22 4.18 -8.41
C HIS A 122 -0.25 4.36 -8.02
N THR A 123 -0.51 4.36 -6.72
CA THR A 123 -1.80 4.74 -6.15
C THR A 123 -1.60 5.54 -4.89
N LYS A 124 -2.34 6.64 -4.73
CA LYS A 124 -2.33 7.50 -3.55
C LYS A 124 -3.74 7.97 -3.20
N GLY A 125 -4.09 7.95 -1.91
CA GLY A 125 -5.39 8.42 -1.47
C GLY A 125 -5.58 8.36 0.04
N GLY A 126 -6.79 8.70 0.47
CA GLY A 126 -7.20 8.58 1.86
C GLY A 126 -7.48 7.12 2.24
N SER A 127 -6.96 6.66 3.37
CA SER A 127 -7.18 5.29 3.83
C SER A 127 -8.61 5.05 4.30
N ALA A 128 -9.27 6.10 4.82
CA ALA A 128 -10.70 6.12 5.17
C ALA A 128 -11.63 6.11 3.94
N TRP A 129 -11.14 6.59 2.79
CA TRP A 129 -11.90 6.72 1.54
C TRP A 129 -11.12 6.18 0.33
N PRO A 130 -10.76 4.88 0.33
CA PRO A 130 -9.87 4.31 -0.68
C PRO A 130 -10.49 4.30 -2.08
N GLN A 131 -11.81 4.40 -2.20
CA GLN A 131 -12.49 4.54 -3.50
C GLN A 131 -12.14 5.83 -4.26
N SER A 132 -11.66 6.85 -3.55
CA SER A 132 -11.30 8.14 -4.13
C SER A 132 -9.81 8.23 -4.43
N ALA A 133 -9.06 7.13 -4.31
CA ALA A 133 -7.63 7.13 -4.55
C ALA A 133 -7.29 7.43 -6.02
N CYS A 134 -6.28 8.27 -6.21
CA CYS A 134 -5.64 8.51 -7.48
C CYS A 134 -4.75 7.34 -7.83
N SER A 135 -4.84 6.86 -9.06
CA SER A 135 -3.99 5.77 -9.54
C SER A 135 -3.47 6.10 -10.92
N GLY A 136 -2.31 5.56 -11.26
CA GLY A 136 -1.73 5.78 -12.57
C GLY A 136 -0.59 4.83 -12.86
N VAL A 137 -0.14 4.91 -14.11
CA VAL A 137 1.01 4.17 -14.61
C VAL A 137 2.06 5.16 -15.07
N MET A 138 3.33 4.85 -14.82
CA MET A 138 4.40 5.62 -15.42
C MET A 138 4.50 5.29 -16.90
N THR A 139 4.68 6.32 -17.74
CA THR A 139 4.82 6.17 -19.19
C THR A 139 6.21 6.52 -19.70
N SER A 140 7.01 7.21 -18.89
CA SER A 140 8.37 7.62 -19.21
C SER A 140 9.21 7.68 -17.92
N GLY A 141 10.53 7.75 -18.06
CA GLY A 141 11.45 7.92 -16.94
C GLY A 141 12.35 6.72 -16.70
N SER A 142 12.83 6.59 -15.48
CA SER A 142 13.82 5.56 -15.12
C SER A 142 13.66 5.06 -13.69
N ILE A 143 14.09 3.82 -13.47
CA ILE A 143 14.30 3.22 -12.17
C ILE A 143 15.80 2.97 -12.00
N GLN A 144 16.35 3.42 -10.87
CA GLN A 144 17.69 3.09 -10.43
C GLN A 144 17.59 2.04 -9.32
N VAL A 145 18.30 0.93 -9.48
CA VAL A 145 18.43 -0.11 -8.43
C VAL A 145 19.91 -0.30 -8.12
N SER A 146 20.28 -0.14 -6.85
CA SER A 146 21.64 -0.37 -6.37
C SER A 146 21.65 -1.33 -5.16
N PRO A 147 22.53 -2.35 -5.15
CA PRO A 147 22.68 -3.22 -3.98
C PRO A 147 23.11 -2.43 -2.73
N ASN A 148 22.56 -2.79 -1.58
CA ASN A 148 22.88 -2.22 -0.27
C ASN A 148 22.79 -3.31 0.82
N GLY A 149 23.85 -4.11 0.94
CA GLY A 149 23.86 -5.31 1.78
C GLY A 149 22.84 -6.33 1.30
N ASP A 150 21.99 -6.81 2.21
CA ASP A 150 20.90 -7.77 1.92
C ASP A 150 19.62 -7.09 1.37
N ALA A 151 19.76 -5.88 0.87
CA ALA A 151 18.66 -5.04 0.39
C ALA A 151 19.08 -4.30 -0.88
N PHE A 152 18.13 -3.59 -1.49
CA PHE A 152 18.38 -2.68 -2.60
C PHE A 152 17.91 -1.28 -2.26
N ASP A 153 18.69 -0.27 -2.63
CA ASP A 153 18.19 1.09 -2.74
C ASP A 153 17.55 1.25 -4.11
N VAL A 154 16.30 1.71 -4.13
CA VAL A 154 15.48 1.86 -5.33
C VAL A 154 15.05 3.31 -5.43
N SER A 155 15.34 3.95 -6.56
CA SER A 155 14.86 5.30 -6.88
C SER A 155 14.10 5.26 -8.20
N ILE A 156 12.96 5.93 -8.25
CA ILE A 156 12.14 6.06 -9.46
C ILE A 156 11.92 7.53 -9.75
N SER A 157 11.95 7.89 -11.03
CA SER A 157 11.66 9.25 -11.49
C SER A 157 11.06 9.22 -12.89
N GLY A 158 9.95 9.93 -13.12
CA GLY A 158 9.33 10.00 -14.46
C GLY A 158 7.87 10.45 -14.48
N ASP A 159 7.33 10.52 -15.70
CA ASP A 159 5.98 11.01 -15.93
C ASP A 159 4.94 9.91 -15.67
N LEU A 160 3.81 10.33 -15.12
CA LEU A 160 2.70 9.48 -14.75
C LEU A 160 1.43 9.90 -15.49
N ILE A 161 0.77 8.93 -16.12
CA ILE A 161 -0.58 9.10 -16.64
C ILE A 161 -1.55 8.49 -15.63
N GLN A 162 -2.50 9.32 -15.18
CA GLN A 162 -3.59 8.89 -14.31
C GLN A 162 -4.49 7.89 -15.06
N ALA A 163 -4.83 6.80 -14.38
CA ALA A 163 -5.64 5.71 -14.91
C ALA A 163 -6.52 5.11 -13.81
N GLY A 164 -7.73 4.70 -14.16
CA GLY A 164 -8.76 4.25 -13.24
C GLY A 164 -9.35 5.36 -12.36
N SER A 165 -9.15 6.63 -12.73
CA SER A 165 -9.57 7.79 -11.91
C SER A 165 -11.09 7.97 -11.90
N ARG A 166 -11.63 8.25 -10.71
CA ARG A 166 -12.99 8.75 -10.48
C ARG A 166 -12.94 10.14 -9.88
N ASN A 167 -12.48 11.05 -10.73
CA ASN A 167 -12.67 12.49 -10.69
C ASN A 167 -12.66 13.23 -9.33
N PRO A 168 -11.60 13.14 -8.52
CA PRO A 168 -11.31 14.22 -7.60
C PRO A 168 -10.48 15.29 -8.31
N GLN A 169 -10.87 16.57 -8.18
CA GLN A 169 -10.08 17.71 -8.69
C GLN A 169 -8.64 17.75 -8.13
N TRP A 170 -8.38 17.06 -7.02
CA TRP A 170 -7.06 16.95 -6.40
C TRP A 170 -6.14 15.90 -7.06
N CYS A 171 -6.61 15.20 -8.09
CA CYS A 171 -5.85 14.17 -8.81
C CYS A 171 -5.00 14.76 -9.95
N ASN A 172 -4.00 15.56 -9.60
CA ASN A 172 -3.19 16.32 -10.56
C ASN A 172 -1.71 15.92 -10.60
N GLN A 173 -1.34 14.80 -9.97
CA GLN A 173 0.04 14.33 -9.98
C GLN A 173 0.40 13.80 -11.38
N GLN A 174 1.34 14.47 -12.04
CA GLN A 174 1.82 14.11 -13.40
C GLN A 174 3.25 13.56 -13.38
N TYR A 175 3.92 13.64 -12.24
CA TYR A 175 5.29 13.22 -12.05
C TYR A 175 5.43 12.42 -10.75
N LEU A 176 6.28 11.40 -10.77
CA LEU A 176 6.58 10.56 -9.62
C LEU A 176 8.07 10.60 -9.36
N GLU A 177 8.47 10.91 -8.13
CA GLU A 177 9.84 10.80 -7.66
C GLU A 177 9.83 10.20 -6.25
N ILE A 178 10.32 8.97 -6.12
CA ILE A 178 10.32 8.23 -4.84
C ILE A 178 11.63 7.47 -4.73
N SER A 179 12.20 7.45 -3.52
CA SER A 179 13.32 6.59 -3.18
C SER A 179 13.01 5.77 -1.92
N PHE A 180 13.37 4.49 -1.94
CA PHE A 180 13.12 3.58 -0.82
C PHE A 180 14.13 2.43 -0.78
N LYS A 181 14.26 1.84 0.41
CA LYS A 181 15.05 0.62 0.62
C LYS A 181 14.14 -0.60 0.52
N ALA A 182 14.48 -1.55 -0.34
CA ALA A 182 13.74 -2.78 -0.58
C ALA A 182 14.44 -4.00 0.04
N THR A 183 13.76 -4.67 0.97
CA THR A 183 14.23 -5.94 1.56
C THR A 183 13.49 -7.13 0.95
N GLU A 184 14.15 -8.28 0.84
CA GLU A 184 13.49 -9.46 0.26
C GLU A 184 12.36 -9.95 1.18
N ILE A 185 11.21 -10.22 0.60
CA ILE A 185 10.14 -10.96 1.27
C ILE A 185 9.63 -12.09 0.38
N SER A 186 9.03 -13.11 1.00
CA SER A 186 8.38 -14.17 0.24
C SER A 186 6.97 -13.76 -0.22
N LEU A 187 6.49 -14.33 -1.32
CA LEU A 187 5.10 -14.16 -1.74
C LEU A 187 4.12 -14.63 -0.64
N ALA A 188 4.47 -15.69 0.10
CA ALA A 188 3.66 -16.23 1.19
C ALA A 188 3.50 -15.26 2.37
N SER A 189 4.47 -14.37 2.59
CA SER A 189 4.42 -13.34 3.65
C SER A 189 3.57 -12.12 3.28
N LEU A 190 2.99 -12.06 2.09
CA LEU A 190 2.13 -10.94 1.70
C LEU A 190 0.89 -10.84 2.59
N THR A 191 0.74 -9.68 3.23
CA THR A 191 -0.52 -9.22 3.83
C THR A 191 -1.34 -8.45 2.79
N PRO A 192 -2.63 -8.15 3.06
CA PRO A 192 -3.41 -7.31 2.18
C PRO A 192 -2.79 -5.93 1.92
N TRP A 193 -2.20 -5.32 2.95
CA TRP A 193 -1.44 -4.08 2.82
C TRP A 193 -0.29 -4.18 1.80
N LEU A 194 0.46 -5.28 1.84
CA LEU A 194 1.64 -5.47 0.99
C LEU A 194 1.28 -5.83 -0.45
N GLY A 195 0.19 -6.59 -0.68
CA GLY A 195 -0.25 -6.96 -2.03
C GLY A 195 -1.05 -8.26 -2.14
N ARG A 196 -1.44 -8.89 -1.03
CA ARG A 196 -2.42 -9.97 -1.06
C ARG A 196 -3.82 -9.39 -1.29
N ALA A 197 -4.74 -10.15 -1.87
CA ALA A 197 -6.14 -9.75 -1.82
C ALA A 197 -6.62 -9.75 -0.36
N GLY A 198 -7.29 -8.66 0.04
CA GLY A 198 -8.00 -8.58 1.32
C GLY A 198 -9.48 -8.89 1.17
N ASP A 199 -10.13 -9.24 2.28
CA ASP A 199 -11.59 -9.44 2.33
C ASP A 199 -12.36 -8.12 2.21
N HIS A 200 -11.69 -6.99 2.47
CA HIS A 200 -12.26 -5.65 2.36
C HIS A 200 -11.19 -4.65 1.88
N PRO A 201 -11.52 -3.65 1.03
CA PRO A 201 -10.54 -2.67 0.54
C PRO A 201 -9.75 -1.95 1.65
N TYR A 202 -10.37 -1.69 2.80
CA TYR A 202 -9.69 -1.14 3.98
C TYR A 202 -8.51 -1.97 4.48
N ALA A 203 -8.54 -3.30 4.32
CA ALA A 203 -7.40 -4.15 4.68
C ALA A 203 -6.19 -3.90 3.76
N GLU A 204 -6.44 -3.41 2.54
CA GLU A 204 -5.40 -3.10 1.57
C GLU A 204 -4.97 -1.63 1.64
N SER A 205 -5.74 -0.72 2.26
CA SER A 205 -5.34 0.68 2.50
C SER A 205 -4.75 0.94 3.90
N HIS A 206 -4.86 -0.02 4.82
CA HIS A 206 -4.32 0.09 6.17
C HIS A 206 -3.32 -1.02 6.51
N PRO A 207 -2.15 -0.66 7.09
CA PRO A 207 -1.29 -1.65 7.71
C PRO A 207 -1.93 -2.13 9.02
N ARG A 208 -2.28 -3.41 9.06
CA ARG A 208 -2.61 -4.13 10.31
C ARG A 208 -1.36 -4.77 10.91
#